data_AF-A0A8D0GNB3-F1
#
_entry.id   AF-A0A8D0GNB3-F1
#
_cell.length_a   1.000
_cell.length_b   1.000
_cell.length_c   1.000
_cell.angle_alpha   90.00
_cell.angle_beta   90.00
_cell.angle_gamma   90.00
#
_symmetry.space_group_name_H-M   'P 1'
#
loop_
_entity.id
_entity.type
_entity.pdbx_description
1 polymer ?
#
loop_
_entity_poly.entity_id
_entity_poly.type
_entity_poly.pdbx_seq_one_letter_code
_entity_poly.pdbx_strand_id
1 'polypeptide(L)'
;MGFNRLVLFLALQLLYTMRVSTVQLNIGGYEDIVIGINPEIPEDNRIIERIKDMVKEASTYLFNATQQRFYFKTVKILIPLTWTKKPEYFQVRTESYDKAEIIVADPFLKYGDEPYTLQYEGCGKKGRYIHFTSNFLLNETLVDVYGPRGRVFVHEWAHLRWGVYDEYNYDAPFYVSVGSVTTKVEATRCSADVTGKYVVPSCKGSSCTTRACKYDHRTNLYEAGCIFVPDRRQNTPSSIMYMQGFSSVTEFCDNTTHNIQATNLQNKVCNYRSTWEVIMSSSDYTSSSSISGPLPETNFKLLQAQDRVLCLVLDVSGSMGGYDRINRLRQAAELFLIQIIETGSWAGIVTFNSVAQTKSYLRQIVDDAVRKVLTSLLPTTAGGGTTICAGLREAFRVIRLKYPNTYGSEIVLLTDGEDSTVRNCFDEVRASGSIIHAIALGPSAAPELNELADMTGGAGSRRVQGCIPRAAPGARSLCIHLFTPSKQISNHNN
;
A
#
# COMPACT_ATOMS: atom_id res chain seq x y z
N MET A 1 -10.33 36.60 0.90
CA MET A 1 -10.58 35.36 1.69
C MET A 1 -10.78 34.08 0.85
N GLY A 2 -10.68 34.11 -0.50
CA GLY A 2 -10.87 32.90 -1.33
C GLY A 2 -9.59 32.18 -1.78
N PHE A 3 -8.43 32.87 -1.82
CA PHE A 3 -7.20 32.32 -2.41
C PHE A 3 -6.45 31.34 -1.49
N ASN A 4 -6.59 31.48 -0.16
CA ASN A 4 -5.84 30.69 0.82
C ASN A 4 -6.42 29.28 1.06
N ARG A 5 -7.67 29.04 0.66
CA ARG A 5 -8.30 27.70 0.73
C ARG A 5 -7.98 26.83 -0.49
N LEU A 6 -7.78 27.45 -1.67
CA LEU A 6 -7.45 26.74 -2.90
C LEU A 6 -6.01 26.18 -2.87
N VAL A 7 -5.07 26.93 -2.29
CA VAL A 7 -3.67 26.50 -2.12
C VAL A 7 -3.55 25.36 -1.09
N LEU A 8 -4.39 25.36 -0.04
CA LEU A 8 -4.43 24.27 0.94
C LEU A 8 -4.96 22.96 0.31
N PHE A 9 -5.95 23.04 -0.58
CA PHE A 9 -6.48 21.89 -1.32
C PHE A 9 -5.49 21.36 -2.38
N LEU A 10 -4.76 22.25 -3.07
CA LEU A 10 -3.72 21.89 -4.03
C LEU A 10 -2.46 21.30 -3.34
N ALA A 11 -2.11 21.78 -2.14
CA ALA A 11 -1.03 21.21 -1.33
C ALA A 11 -1.40 19.84 -0.75
N LEU A 12 -2.68 19.60 -0.40
CA LEU A 12 -3.16 18.27 -0.02
C LEU A 12 -3.12 17.25 -1.18
N GLN A 13 -3.21 17.71 -2.43
CA GLN A 13 -3.13 16.84 -3.62
C GLN A 13 -1.69 16.45 -3.99
N LEU A 14 -0.67 17.15 -3.45
CA LEU A 14 0.76 16.91 -3.72
C LEU A 14 1.46 16.09 -2.62
N LEU A 15 0.74 15.69 -1.56
CA LEU A 15 1.25 14.85 -0.47
C LEU A 15 1.02 13.36 -0.76
N TYR A 16 1.70 12.86 -1.79
CA TYR A 16 1.86 11.43 -1.97
C TYR A 16 3.30 11.04 -1.66
N THR A 17 3.53 10.60 -0.42
CA THR A 17 4.67 9.73 -0.14
C THR A 17 4.56 8.56 -1.11
N MET A 18 5.45 8.49 -2.10
CA MET A 18 5.50 7.35 -3.01
C MET A 18 5.68 6.10 -2.14
N ARG A 19 4.62 5.29 -2.02
CA ARG A 19 4.71 3.94 -1.47
C ARG A 19 5.59 3.18 -2.46
N VAL A 20 6.85 2.99 -2.11
CA VAL A 20 7.71 2.08 -2.85
C VAL A 20 7.21 0.69 -2.50
N SER A 21 6.48 0.06 -3.43
CA SER A 21 6.06 -1.34 -3.25
C SER A 21 7.30 -2.19 -3.00
N THR A 22 7.25 -3.01 -1.96
CA THR A 22 8.36 -3.90 -1.59
C THR A 22 8.37 -5.16 -2.43
N VAL A 23 7.33 -5.38 -3.25
CA VAL A 23 7.17 -6.60 -4.05
C VAL A 23 8.23 -6.67 -5.15
N GLN A 24 9.12 -7.64 -4.97
CA GLN A 24 10.14 -8.00 -5.95
C GLN A 24 9.62 -9.14 -6.83
N LEU A 25 10.16 -9.22 -8.05
CA LEU A 25 9.88 -10.31 -8.96
C LEU A 25 11.19 -11.07 -9.21
N ASN A 26 11.21 -12.35 -8.88
CA ASN A 26 12.38 -13.20 -8.99
C ASN A 26 12.02 -14.50 -9.71
N ILE A 27 12.51 -14.65 -10.95
CA ILE A 27 12.23 -15.82 -11.83
C ILE A 27 10.71 -16.09 -11.85
N GLY A 28 9.91 -15.08 -12.20
CA GLY A 28 8.46 -15.16 -12.28
C GLY A 28 7.69 -15.19 -10.94
N GLY A 29 8.37 -15.44 -9.82
CA GLY A 29 7.76 -15.46 -8.50
C GLY A 29 7.74 -14.08 -7.85
N TYR A 30 6.55 -13.59 -7.50
CA TYR A 30 6.43 -12.40 -6.66
C TYR A 30 6.81 -12.71 -5.22
N GLU A 31 7.75 -11.93 -4.69
CA GLU A 31 8.30 -12.06 -3.35
C GLU A 31 7.98 -10.85 -2.48
N ASP A 32 7.95 -11.06 -1.16
CA ASP A 32 7.77 -10.04 -0.13
C ASP A 32 6.44 -9.27 -0.22
N ILE A 33 5.38 -9.95 -0.67
CA ILE A 33 4.01 -9.40 -0.65
C ILE A 33 3.53 -9.30 0.79
N VAL A 34 3.00 -8.14 1.18
CA VAL A 34 2.43 -7.95 2.52
C VAL A 34 0.91 -7.88 2.45
N ILE A 35 0.25 -8.76 3.21
CA ILE A 35 -1.19 -8.73 3.45
C ILE A 35 -1.41 -8.29 4.91
N GLY A 36 -1.90 -7.08 5.12
CA GLY A 36 -2.14 -6.52 6.45
C GLY A 36 -3.58 -6.70 6.92
N ILE A 37 -3.77 -7.19 8.14
CA ILE A 37 -5.09 -7.22 8.79
C ILE A 37 -5.21 -6.00 9.71
N ASN A 38 -6.30 -5.24 9.53
CA ASN A 38 -6.53 -4.01 10.30
C ASN A 38 -6.73 -4.36 11.79
N PRO A 39 -6.14 -3.59 12.74
CA PRO A 39 -6.33 -3.80 14.18
C PRO A 39 -7.78 -3.77 14.68
N GLU A 40 -8.69 -3.13 13.94
CA GLU A 40 -10.12 -3.05 14.26
C GLU A 40 -10.87 -4.35 13.92
N ILE A 41 -10.28 -5.24 13.11
CA ILE A 41 -10.89 -6.53 12.77
C ILE A 41 -10.82 -7.48 13.98
N PRO A 42 -11.95 -8.02 14.46
CA PRO A 42 -11.97 -9.01 15.53
C PRO A 42 -11.14 -10.25 15.21
N GLU A 43 -10.53 -10.86 16.24
CA GLU A 43 -9.73 -12.06 16.07
C GLU A 43 -10.56 -13.25 15.58
N ASP A 44 -10.26 -13.71 14.36
CA ASP A 44 -10.78 -14.95 13.79
C ASP A 44 -9.69 -15.65 12.98
N ASN A 45 -9.23 -16.80 13.48
CA ASN A 45 -8.16 -17.58 12.85
C ASN A 45 -8.51 -18.06 11.44
N ARG A 46 -9.80 -18.16 11.11
CA ARG A 46 -10.25 -18.53 9.75
C ARG A 46 -9.85 -17.49 8.71
N ILE A 47 -9.65 -16.22 9.09
CA ILE A 47 -9.20 -15.17 8.18
C ILE A 47 -7.80 -15.52 7.63
N ILE A 48 -6.88 -15.94 8.50
CA ILE A 48 -5.52 -16.31 8.10
C ILE A 48 -5.55 -17.51 7.14
N GLU A 49 -6.35 -18.53 7.44
CA GLU A 49 -6.46 -19.72 6.60
C GLU A 49 -7.12 -19.38 5.25
N ARG A 50 -8.18 -18.57 5.24
CA ARG A 50 -8.84 -18.12 4.00
C ARG A 50 -7.95 -17.25 3.13
N ILE A 51 -7.07 -16.43 3.72
CA ILE A 51 -6.05 -15.69 2.97
C ILE A 51 -5.07 -16.67 2.30
N LYS A 52 -4.58 -17.68 3.04
CA LYS A 52 -3.65 -18.68 2.48
C LYS A 52 -4.29 -19.46 1.33
N ASP A 53 -5.52 -19.93 1.51
CA ASP A 53 -6.26 -20.68 0.49
C ASP A 53 -6.46 -19.84 -0.78
N MET A 54 -6.93 -18.59 -0.62
CA MET A 54 -7.13 -17.64 -1.71
C MET A 54 -5.83 -17.39 -2.48
N VAL A 55 -4.72 -17.14 -1.80
CA VAL A 55 -3.42 -16.86 -2.45
C VAL A 55 -2.88 -18.09 -3.17
N LYS A 56 -3.03 -19.30 -2.61
CA LYS A 56 -2.60 -20.55 -3.29
C LYS A 56 -3.39 -20.79 -4.57
N GLU A 57 -4.71 -20.61 -4.52
CA GLU A 57 -5.59 -20.69 -5.68
C GLU A 57 -5.20 -19.62 -6.72
N ALA A 58 -5.02 -18.38 -6.28
CA ALA A 58 -4.62 -17.26 -7.12
C ALA A 58 -3.27 -17.50 -7.80
N SER A 59 -2.30 -18.08 -7.09
CA SER A 59 -0.97 -18.41 -7.62
C SER A 59 -1.07 -19.38 -8.79
N THR A 60 -1.92 -20.39 -8.65
CA THR A 60 -2.16 -21.40 -9.70
C THR A 60 -2.88 -20.80 -10.89
N TYR A 61 -3.90 -19.98 -10.63
CA TYR A 61 -4.68 -19.34 -11.68
C TYR A 61 -3.85 -18.32 -12.47
N LEU A 62 -3.09 -17.47 -11.78
CA LEU A 62 -2.19 -16.48 -12.39
C LEU A 62 -1.13 -17.14 -13.26
N PHE A 63 -0.53 -18.22 -12.77
CA PHE A 63 0.49 -18.95 -13.51
C PHE A 63 -0.02 -19.45 -14.85
N ASN A 64 -1.20 -20.06 -14.87
CA ASN A 64 -1.82 -20.54 -16.10
C ASN A 64 -2.24 -19.37 -17.01
N ALA A 65 -2.90 -18.35 -16.45
CA ALA A 65 -3.38 -17.19 -17.19
C ALA A 65 -2.27 -16.34 -17.83
N THR A 66 -1.04 -16.48 -17.35
CA THR A 66 0.13 -15.70 -17.80
C THR A 66 1.11 -16.54 -18.60
N GLN A 67 0.65 -17.63 -19.21
CA GLN A 67 1.48 -18.54 -20.02
C GLN A 67 2.68 -19.09 -19.22
N GLN A 68 2.41 -19.54 -17.99
CA GLN A 68 3.38 -20.14 -17.07
C GLN A 68 4.51 -19.19 -16.65
N ARG A 69 4.20 -17.90 -16.46
CA ARG A 69 5.20 -16.87 -16.11
C ARG A 69 5.15 -16.45 -14.66
N PHE A 70 3.98 -16.04 -14.18
CA PHE A 70 3.87 -15.33 -12.91
C PHE A 70 3.15 -16.14 -11.84
N TYR A 71 3.66 -16.11 -10.62
CA TYR A 71 3.05 -16.77 -9.47
C TYR A 71 3.39 -16.05 -8.17
N PHE A 72 2.70 -16.40 -7.09
CA PHE A 72 2.98 -15.86 -5.76
C PHE A 72 3.95 -16.78 -5.02
N LYS A 73 5.16 -16.29 -4.75
CA LYS A 73 6.25 -17.10 -4.17
C LYS A 73 6.35 -16.92 -2.66
N THR A 74 6.46 -15.69 -2.17
CA THR A 74 6.52 -15.42 -0.72
C THR A 74 5.51 -14.35 -0.30
N VAL A 75 4.70 -14.69 0.71
CA VAL A 75 3.65 -13.81 1.23
C VAL A 75 3.79 -13.69 2.74
N LYS A 76 3.76 -12.46 3.23
CA LYS A 76 3.81 -12.11 4.64
C LYS A 76 2.41 -11.66 5.08
N ILE A 77 1.82 -12.37 6.03
CA ILE A 77 0.53 -11.98 6.63
C ILE A 77 0.85 -11.22 7.90
N LEU A 78 0.52 -9.93 7.93
CA LEU A 78 0.73 -9.05 9.07
C LEU A 78 -0.53 -9.05 9.95
N ILE A 79 -0.39 -9.68 11.11
CA ILE A 79 -1.40 -9.87 12.14
C ILE A 79 -1.35 -8.69 13.10
N PRO A 80 -2.49 -8.10 13.49
CA PRO A 80 -2.50 -6.92 14.34
C PRO A 80 -2.07 -7.26 15.77
N LEU A 81 -1.60 -6.23 16.48
CA LEU A 81 -1.25 -6.31 17.90
C LEU A 81 -2.45 -6.63 18.80
N THR A 82 -3.66 -6.31 18.34
CA THR A 82 -4.94 -6.58 19.04
C THR A 82 -5.28 -8.07 19.12
N TRP A 83 -4.68 -8.91 18.29
CA TRP A 83 -4.87 -10.36 18.32
C TRP A 83 -3.90 -11.03 19.30
N THR A 84 -4.30 -12.19 19.80
CA THR A 84 -3.52 -12.99 20.74
C THR A 84 -2.18 -13.42 20.12
N LYS A 85 -1.07 -13.20 20.85
CA LYS A 85 0.26 -13.62 20.41
C LYS A 85 0.35 -15.15 20.34
N LYS A 86 0.98 -15.67 19.29
CA LYS A 86 1.21 -17.12 19.11
C LYS A 86 2.67 -17.43 18.77
N PRO A 87 3.19 -18.62 19.15
CA PRO A 87 4.59 -18.99 18.89
C PRO A 87 5.00 -18.99 17.41
N GLU A 88 4.05 -19.24 16.51
CA GLU A 88 4.27 -19.25 15.06
C GLU A 88 4.34 -17.85 14.43
N TYR A 89 4.06 -16.79 15.19
CA TYR A 89 4.12 -15.41 14.71
C TYR A 89 5.52 -14.84 14.89
N PHE A 90 6.17 -14.52 13.77
CA PHE A 90 7.47 -13.88 13.78
C PHE A 90 7.34 -12.37 14.05
N GLN A 91 8.44 -11.79 14.51
CA GLN A 91 8.52 -10.35 14.75
C GLN A 91 8.63 -9.60 13.41
N VAL A 92 7.86 -8.51 13.29
CA VAL A 92 8.00 -7.56 12.18
C VAL A 92 9.38 -6.92 12.16
N ARG A 93 9.90 -6.63 10.97
CA ARG A 93 11.16 -5.90 10.78
C ARG A 93 10.91 -4.53 10.17
N THR A 94 10.32 -4.50 8.99
CA THR A 94 10.04 -3.26 8.25
C THR A 94 8.62 -3.19 7.73
N GLU A 95 7.87 -4.30 7.86
CA GLU A 95 6.49 -4.45 7.45
C GLU A 95 5.55 -3.63 8.34
N SER A 96 4.57 -2.97 7.73
CA SER A 96 3.53 -2.20 8.42
C SER A 96 2.23 -2.23 7.63
N TYR A 97 1.10 -2.08 8.31
CA TYR A 97 -0.23 -2.11 7.68
C TYR A 97 -0.37 -1.01 6.62
N ASP A 98 0.09 0.21 6.92
CA ASP A 98 0.03 1.37 6.02
C ASP A 98 0.85 1.20 4.73
N LYS A 99 1.80 0.26 4.70
CA LYS A 99 2.64 -0.04 3.54
C LYS A 99 2.22 -1.33 2.82
N ALA A 100 1.22 -2.06 3.32
CA ALA A 100 0.82 -3.33 2.74
C ALA A 100 0.20 -3.16 1.35
N GLU A 101 0.53 -4.09 0.43
CA GLU A 101 -0.08 -4.16 -0.90
C GLU A 101 -1.52 -4.64 -0.86
N ILE A 102 -1.88 -5.46 0.12
CA ILE A 102 -3.24 -5.95 0.33
C ILE A 102 -3.62 -5.67 1.78
N ILE A 103 -4.82 -5.15 1.98
CA ILE A 103 -5.38 -4.91 3.30
C ILE A 103 -6.68 -5.68 3.50
N VAL A 104 -6.85 -6.19 4.71
CA VAL A 104 -8.12 -6.74 5.22
C VAL A 104 -8.66 -5.75 6.24
N ALA A 105 -9.78 -5.12 5.94
CA ALA A 105 -10.37 -4.07 6.76
C ALA A 105 -11.91 -4.10 6.69
N ASP A 106 -12.54 -3.23 7.46
CA ASP A 106 -13.98 -3.06 7.42
C ASP A 106 -14.46 -2.58 6.03
N PRO A 107 -15.71 -2.88 5.65
CA PRO A 107 -16.25 -2.50 4.36
C PRO A 107 -16.20 -0.98 4.16
N PHE A 108 -15.76 -0.55 2.97
CA PHE A 108 -15.79 0.85 2.61
C PHE A 108 -17.21 1.26 2.19
N LEU A 109 -17.69 2.43 2.64
CA LEU A 109 -19.09 2.86 2.47
C LEU A 109 -19.62 2.74 1.03
N LYS A 110 -18.76 3.01 0.03
CA LYS A 110 -19.12 2.93 -1.40
C LYS A 110 -19.15 1.50 -1.94
N TYR A 111 -18.27 0.62 -1.45
CA TYR A 111 -18.01 -0.70 -2.05
C TYR A 111 -18.60 -1.86 -1.23
N GLY A 112 -18.96 -1.62 0.04
CA GLY A 112 -19.40 -2.69 0.92
C GLY A 112 -18.33 -3.78 1.04
N ASP A 113 -18.73 -5.02 0.75
CA ASP A 113 -17.85 -6.20 0.75
C ASP A 113 -17.25 -6.52 -0.62
N GLU A 114 -17.49 -5.69 -1.64
CA GLU A 114 -16.90 -5.86 -2.95
C GLU A 114 -15.38 -5.65 -2.88
N PRO A 115 -14.57 -6.63 -3.28
CA PRO A 115 -13.14 -6.47 -3.43
C PRO A 115 -12.81 -5.38 -4.45
N TYR A 116 -11.82 -4.55 -4.17
CA TYR A 116 -11.40 -3.53 -5.11
C TYR A 116 -9.92 -3.17 -4.95
N THR A 117 -9.35 -2.63 -6.02
CA THR A 117 -8.02 -2.04 -6.03
C THR A 117 -8.12 -0.52 -6.06
N LEU A 118 -7.44 0.15 -5.14
CA LEU A 118 -7.33 1.61 -5.19
C LEU A 118 -6.32 2.01 -6.28
N GLN A 119 -6.83 2.23 -7.49
CA GLN A 119 -6.07 2.70 -8.64
C GLN A 119 -6.47 4.16 -8.97
N TYR A 120 -5.47 5.02 -9.16
CA TYR A 120 -5.67 6.46 -9.41
C TYR A 120 -4.76 7.01 -10.52
N GLU A 121 -3.77 6.23 -10.94
CA GLU A 121 -2.86 6.58 -12.04
C GLU A 121 -3.39 6.04 -13.37
N GLY A 122 -2.72 6.38 -14.48
CA GLY A 122 -3.12 5.95 -15.82
C GLY A 122 -2.84 4.47 -16.12
N CYS A 123 -3.09 4.08 -17.36
CA CYS A 123 -2.79 2.74 -17.85
C CYS A 123 -1.31 2.35 -17.64
N GLY A 124 -1.06 1.09 -17.25
CA GLY A 124 0.31 0.60 -17.07
C GLY A 124 0.96 1.04 -15.76
N LYS A 125 0.23 1.74 -14.89
CA LYS A 125 0.73 2.27 -13.62
C LYS A 125 0.16 1.48 -12.44
N LYS A 126 1.02 1.14 -11.49
CA LYS A 126 0.65 0.35 -10.32
C LYS A 126 -0.43 1.05 -9.49
N GLY A 127 -1.40 0.27 -9.01
CA GLY A 127 -2.35 0.70 -7.98
C GLY A 127 -1.67 0.86 -6.61
N ARG A 128 -2.44 1.31 -5.61
CA ARG A 128 -1.92 1.51 -4.24
C ARG A 128 -2.01 0.28 -3.36
N TYR A 129 -3.20 -0.32 -3.33
CA TYR A 129 -3.49 -1.49 -2.52
C TYR A 129 -4.76 -2.17 -3.02
N ILE A 130 -4.89 -3.47 -2.72
CA ILE A 130 -6.12 -4.24 -2.82
C ILE A 130 -6.82 -4.23 -1.47
N HIS A 131 -8.13 -4.05 -1.48
CA HIS A 131 -8.97 -4.07 -0.29
C HIS A 131 -9.85 -5.32 -0.28
N PHE A 132 -9.73 -6.12 0.77
CA PHE A 132 -10.64 -7.21 1.08
C PHE A 132 -11.33 -6.96 2.42
N THR A 133 -12.51 -7.52 2.61
CA THR A 133 -13.19 -7.51 3.91
C THR A 133 -13.14 -8.89 4.57
N SER A 134 -13.31 -8.93 5.89
CA SER A 134 -13.45 -10.19 6.63
C SER A 134 -14.67 -10.99 6.13
N ASN A 135 -15.78 -10.33 5.80
CA ASN A 135 -16.97 -10.98 5.27
C ASN A 135 -16.72 -11.59 3.88
N PHE A 136 -16.02 -10.89 2.98
CA PHE A 136 -15.59 -11.45 1.69
C PHE A 136 -14.79 -12.75 1.90
N LEU A 137 -13.86 -12.77 2.85
CA LEU A 137 -13.02 -13.93 3.13
C LEU A 137 -13.77 -15.09 3.79
N LEU A 138 -14.74 -14.81 4.66
CA LEU A 138 -15.38 -15.81 5.53
C LEU A 138 -16.74 -16.30 5.04
N ASN A 139 -17.50 -15.49 4.29
CA ASN A 139 -18.86 -15.82 3.88
C ASN A 139 -18.88 -16.56 2.54
N GLU A 140 -19.18 -17.85 2.58
CA GLU A 140 -19.21 -18.70 1.36
C GLU A 140 -20.31 -18.31 0.37
N THR A 141 -21.38 -17.63 0.81
CA THR A 141 -22.45 -17.18 -0.11
C THR A 141 -21.96 -16.11 -1.08
N LEU A 142 -20.89 -15.37 -0.74
CA LEU A 142 -20.29 -14.38 -1.63
C LEU A 142 -19.49 -14.99 -2.77
N VAL A 143 -19.16 -16.29 -2.71
CA VAL A 143 -18.55 -17.02 -3.83
C VAL A 143 -19.51 -17.12 -5.02
N ASP A 144 -20.82 -17.24 -4.77
CA ASP A 144 -21.83 -17.25 -5.84
C ASP A 144 -22.01 -15.86 -6.48
N VAL A 145 -21.59 -14.79 -5.78
CA VAL A 145 -21.70 -13.39 -6.22
C VAL A 145 -20.46 -12.97 -7.00
N TYR A 146 -19.27 -13.14 -6.43
CA TYR A 146 -18.01 -12.66 -7.00
C TYR A 146 -17.19 -13.74 -7.71
N GLY A 147 -17.51 -15.01 -7.46
CA GLY A 147 -16.75 -16.15 -7.92
C GLY A 147 -15.67 -16.62 -6.94
N PRO A 148 -14.85 -17.61 -7.33
CA PRO A 148 -13.77 -18.14 -6.51
C PRO A 148 -12.76 -17.05 -6.11
N ARG A 149 -12.40 -17.01 -4.83
CA ARG A 149 -11.60 -15.93 -4.24
C ARG A 149 -10.23 -15.78 -4.90
N GLY A 150 -9.58 -16.88 -5.28
CA GLY A 150 -8.30 -16.82 -5.98
C GLY A 150 -8.39 -16.13 -7.35
N ARG A 151 -9.52 -16.28 -8.05
CA ARG A 151 -9.76 -15.63 -9.35
C ARG A 151 -10.03 -14.14 -9.20
N VAL A 152 -10.83 -13.76 -8.20
CA VAL A 152 -11.03 -12.36 -7.81
C VAL A 152 -9.69 -11.72 -7.43
N PHE A 153 -8.85 -12.43 -6.65
CA PHE A 153 -7.53 -11.94 -6.30
C PHE A 153 -6.67 -11.66 -7.54
N VAL A 154 -6.69 -12.53 -8.55
CA VAL A 154 -5.92 -12.30 -9.80
C VAL A 154 -6.46 -11.10 -10.59
N HIS A 155 -7.78 -10.91 -10.63
CA HIS A 155 -8.41 -9.75 -11.23
C HIS A 155 -7.93 -8.45 -10.55
N GLU A 156 -8.00 -8.38 -9.21
CA GLU A 156 -7.50 -7.23 -8.44
C GLU A 156 -5.97 -7.07 -8.52
N TRP A 157 -5.24 -8.19 -8.57
CA TRP A 157 -3.79 -8.16 -8.75
C TRP A 157 -3.40 -7.53 -10.09
N ALA A 158 -4.18 -7.76 -11.14
CA ALA A 158 -3.92 -7.16 -12.44
C ALA A 158 -4.08 -5.63 -12.39
N HIS A 159 -5.13 -5.12 -11.74
CA HIS A 159 -5.28 -3.70 -11.45
C HIS A 159 -4.09 -3.16 -10.64
N LEU A 160 -3.73 -3.84 -9.55
CA LEU A 160 -2.67 -3.39 -8.65
C LEU A 160 -1.30 -3.37 -9.34
N ARG A 161 -0.94 -4.44 -10.03
CA ARG A 161 0.45 -4.64 -10.49
C ARG A 161 0.71 -4.06 -11.87
N TRP A 162 -0.26 -4.13 -12.77
CA TRP A 162 -0.09 -3.72 -14.17
C TRP A 162 -0.92 -2.50 -14.55
N GLY A 163 -1.81 -2.02 -13.69
CA GLY A 163 -2.60 -0.81 -13.98
C GLY A 163 -3.52 -0.98 -15.18
N VAL A 164 -4.06 -2.18 -15.35
CA VAL A 164 -5.12 -2.46 -16.32
C VAL A 164 -6.48 -2.10 -15.72
N TYR A 165 -7.53 -2.09 -16.54
CA TYR A 165 -8.86 -1.67 -16.16
C TYR A 165 -9.91 -2.71 -16.56
N ASP A 166 -11.10 -2.57 -15.98
CA ASP A 166 -12.23 -3.44 -16.29
C ASP A 166 -12.62 -3.35 -17.75
N GLU A 167 -12.97 -4.52 -18.30
CA GLU A 167 -13.43 -4.69 -19.66
C GLU A 167 -14.97 -4.76 -19.76
N TYR A 168 -15.67 -4.60 -18.64
CA TYR A 168 -17.10 -4.28 -18.54
C TYR A 168 -17.31 -2.79 -18.21
N ASN A 169 -18.56 -2.31 -18.33
CA ASN A 169 -18.93 -0.95 -17.95
C ASN A 169 -20.42 -0.88 -17.57
N TYR A 170 -20.72 -0.51 -16.32
CA TYR A 170 -22.10 -0.39 -15.86
C TYR A 170 -22.82 0.86 -16.37
N ASP A 171 -22.09 1.94 -16.67
CA ASP A 171 -22.65 3.20 -17.19
C ASP A 171 -22.89 3.15 -18.71
N ALA A 172 -22.07 2.36 -19.41
CA ALA A 172 -22.20 2.11 -20.85
C ALA A 172 -22.17 0.59 -21.13
N PRO A 173 -23.21 -0.16 -20.72
CA PRO A 173 -23.25 -1.62 -20.84
C PRO A 173 -23.44 -2.09 -22.28
N PHE A 174 -23.85 -1.19 -23.19
CA PHE A 174 -24.04 -1.46 -24.60
C PHE A 174 -23.44 -0.35 -25.46
N TYR A 175 -23.04 -0.71 -26.67
CA TYR A 175 -22.58 0.22 -27.69
C TYR A 175 -23.06 -0.23 -29.08
N VAL A 176 -23.08 0.70 -30.04
CA VAL A 176 -23.40 0.38 -31.44
C VAL A 176 -22.11 -0.04 -32.13
N SER A 177 -22.03 -1.32 -32.49
CA SER A 177 -20.97 -1.86 -33.32
C SER A 177 -21.19 -1.45 -34.76
N VAL A 178 -20.18 -0.80 -35.35
CA VAL A 178 -20.20 -0.35 -36.74
C VAL A 178 -19.41 -1.37 -37.56
N GLY A 179 -20.14 -2.32 -38.15
CA GLY A 179 -19.62 -3.23 -39.17
C GLY A 179 -19.77 -2.66 -40.58
N SER A 180 -19.18 -3.32 -41.58
CA SER A 180 -19.20 -2.89 -42.98
C SER A 180 -20.56 -2.98 -43.68
N VAL A 181 -21.58 -3.63 -43.08
CA VAL A 181 -22.90 -3.87 -43.73
C VAL A 181 -24.10 -3.69 -42.78
N THR A 182 -23.99 -3.95 -41.47
CA THR A 182 -25.11 -3.79 -40.52
C THR A 182 -24.66 -3.18 -39.19
N THR A 183 -25.41 -2.20 -38.70
CA THR A 183 -25.27 -1.66 -37.33
C THR A 183 -25.93 -2.62 -36.35
N LYS A 184 -25.19 -3.09 -35.35
CA LYS A 184 -25.68 -4.01 -34.31
C LYS A 184 -25.37 -3.47 -32.92
N VAL A 185 -26.32 -3.57 -32.01
CA VAL A 185 -26.08 -3.26 -30.59
C VAL A 185 -25.38 -4.47 -29.94
N GLU A 186 -24.22 -4.21 -29.34
CA GLU A 186 -23.39 -5.19 -28.66
C GLU A 186 -23.22 -4.82 -27.19
N ALA A 187 -23.07 -5.84 -26.33
CA ALA A 187 -22.68 -5.65 -24.94
C ALA A 187 -21.23 -5.20 -24.84
N THR A 188 -20.94 -4.31 -23.89
CA THR A 188 -19.57 -3.88 -23.58
C THR A 188 -18.81 -4.99 -22.88
N ARG A 189 -17.86 -5.58 -23.59
CA ARG A 189 -17.06 -6.74 -23.18
C ARG A 189 -15.82 -6.83 -24.06
N CYS A 190 -14.78 -7.50 -23.57
CA CYS A 190 -13.57 -7.63 -24.37
C CYS A 190 -13.76 -8.55 -25.58
N SER A 191 -14.21 -9.79 -25.36
CA SER A 191 -14.44 -10.72 -26.47
C SER A 191 -15.90 -10.67 -26.92
N ALA A 192 -16.11 -10.42 -28.23
CA ALA A 192 -17.44 -10.51 -28.84
C ALA A 192 -17.97 -11.96 -28.87
N ASP A 193 -17.10 -12.96 -28.70
CA ASP A 193 -17.44 -14.39 -28.67
C ASP A 193 -18.08 -14.83 -27.35
N VAL A 194 -18.07 -13.97 -26.33
CA VAL A 194 -18.85 -14.21 -25.11
C VAL A 194 -20.31 -14.40 -25.54
N THR A 195 -20.97 -15.46 -25.09
CA THR A 195 -22.39 -15.71 -25.41
C THR A 195 -23.27 -15.31 -24.23
N GLY A 196 -24.51 -14.94 -24.51
CA GLY A 196 -25.45 -14.54 -23.47
C GLY A 196 -26.72 -13.93 -24.04
N LYS A 197 -27.54 -13.38 -23.15
CA LYS A 197 -28.87 -12.86 -23.48
C LYS A 197 -29.02 -11.41 -23.05
N TYR A 198 -29.60 -10.61 -23.94
CA TYR A 198 -30.02 -9.24 -23.67
C TYR A 198 -31.41 -9.27 -23.04
N VAL A 199 -31.49 -9.01 -21.73
CA VAL A 199 -32.74 -9.12 -20.97
C VAL A 199 -32.99 -7.92 -20.05
N VAL A 200 -34.26 -7.66 -19.79
CA VAL A 200 -34.70 -6.78 -18.70
C VAL A 200 -35.21 -7.67 -17.56
N PRO A 201 -34.56 -7.66 -16.38
CA PRO A 201 -35.04 -8.39 -15.22
C PRO A 201 -36.21 -7.66 -14.56
N SER A 202 -37.21 -8.43 -14.10
CA SER A 202 -38.33 -7.94 -13.30
C SER A 202 -38.50 -8.85 -12.09
N CYS A 203 -38.13 -8.33 -10.92
CA CYS A 203 -38.19 -9.06 -9.66
C CYS A 203 -39.36 -8.56 -8.81
N LYS A 204 -40.19 -9.49 -8.32
CA LYS A 204 -41.23 -9.25 -7.31
C LYS A 204 -40.94 -10.15 -6.11
N GLY A 205 -40.51 -9.55 -5.00
CA GLY A 205 -40.01 -10.30 -3.86
C GLY A 205 -38.77 -11.12 -4.25
N SER A 206 -38.77 -12.42 -3.95
CA SER A 206 -37.68 -13.35 -4.29
C SER A 206 -37.79 -13.96 -5.70
N SER A 207 -38.85 -13.67 -6.47
CA SER A 207 -39.05 -14.23 -7.81
C SER A 207 -38.66 -13.20 -8.88
N CYS A 208 -37.70 -13.57 -9.74
CA CYS A 208 -37.27 -12.76 -10.88
C CYS A 208 -37.65 -13.44 -12.19
N THR A 209 -38.30 -12.69 -13.07
CA THR A 209 -38.57 -13.08 -14.46
C THR A 209 -37.78 -12.18 -15.41
N THR A 210 -37.47 -12.68 -16.60
CA THR A 210 -36.72 -11.92 -17.61
C THR A 210 -37.53 -11.82 -18.89
N ARG A 211 -37.41 -10.68 -19.58
CA ARG A 211 -37.93 -10.47 -20.93
C ARG A 211 -36.82 -9.98 -21.85
N ALA A 212 -36.95 -10.21 -23.16
CA ALA A 212 -36.00 -9.68 -24.13
C ALA A 212 -35.96 -8.14 -24.11
N CYS A 213 -34.78 -7.58 -24.35
CA CYS A 213 -34.62 -6.15 -24.50
C CYS A 213 -35.25 -5.64 -25.80
N LYS A 214 -35.90 -4.49 -25.72
CA LYS A 214 -36.44 -3.76 -26.87
C LYS A 214 -35.40 -2.76 -27.36
N TYR A 215 -35.29 -2.68 -28.68
CA TYR A 215 -34.49 -1.67 -29.34
C TYR A 215 -35.20 -0.31 -29.27
N ASP A 216 -34.47 0.73 -28.87
CA ASP A 216 -34.93 2.10 -28.84
C ASP A 216 -34.37 2.86 -30.04
N HIS A 217 -35.24 3.15 -31.01
CA HIS A 217 -34.89 3.88 -32.23
C HIS A 217 -34.45 5.34 -31.97
N ARG A 218 -34.69 5.90 -30.78
CA ARG A 218 -34.27 7.27 -30.45
C ARG A 218 -32.81 7.32 -30.02
N THR A 219 -32.37 6.33 -29.25
CA THR A 219 -31.00 6.24 -28.72
C THR A 219 -30.11 5.33 -29.57
N ASN A 220 -30.71 4.57 -30.51
CA ASN A 220 -30.08 3.49 -31.26
C ASN A 220 -29.46 2.39 -30.39
N LEU A 221 -29.91 2.28 -29.13
CA LEU A 221 -29.47 1.30 -28.14
C LEU A 221 -30.67 0.51 -27.59
N TYR A 222 -30.43 -0.39 -26.64
CA TYR A 222 -31.52 -1.03 -25.91
C TYR A 222 -32.16 -0.08 -24.89
N GLU A 223 -33.42 -0.35 -24.55
CA GLU A 223 -34.16 0.37 -23.53
C GLU A 223 -33.47 0.38 -22.16
N ALA A 224 -33.77 1.41 -21.35
CA ALA A 224 -33.26 1.52 -19.99
C ALA A 224 -33.63 0.28 -19.14
N GLY A 225 -32.67 -0.20 -18.34
CA GLY A 225 -32.82 -1.40 -17.52
C GLY A 225 -32.54 -2.72 -18.27
N CYS A 226 -32.22 -2.67 -19.56
CA CYS A 226 -31.63 -3.80 -20.27
C CYS A 226 -30.24 -4.13 -19.69
N ILE A 227 -29.95 -5.42 -19.53
CA ILE A 227 -28.63 -5.93 -19.15
C ILE A 227 -28.24 -7.10 -20.06
N PHE A 228 -26.94 -7.30 -20.21
CA PHE A 228 -26.41 -8.52 -20.82
C PHE A 228 -26.12 -9.54 -19.73
N VAL A 229 -26.75 -10.71 -19.82
CA VAL A 229 -26.49 -11.83 -18.90
C VAL A 229 -25.70 -12.89 -19.66
N PRO A 230 -24.39 -13.07 -19.35
CA PRO A 230 -23.58 -14.11 -19.97
C PRO A 230 -24.14 -15.51 -19.68
N ASP A 231 -24.04 -16.41 -20.66
CA ASP A 231 -24.34 -17.82 -20.42
C ASP A 231 -23.32 -18.42 -19.44
N ARG A 232 -23.77 -19.27 -18.51
CA ARG A 232 -22.88 -19.89 -17.50
C ARG A 232 -21.70 -20.67 -18.09
N ARG A 233 -21.85 -21.19 -19.32
CA ARG A 233 -20.79 -21.88 -20.04
C ARG A 233 -20.44 -21.04 -21.27
N GLN A 234 -19.20 -20.59 -21.32
CA GLN A 234 -18.66 -19.82 -22.42
C GLN A 234 -17.79 -20.71 -23.32
N ASN A 235 -17.76 -20.38 -24.61
CA ASN A 235 -16.85 -21.02 -25.58
C ASN A 235 -15.52 -20.26 -25.71
N THR A 236 -15.40 -19.10 -25.07
CA THR A 236 -14.19 -18.30 -25.02
C THR A 236 -13.58 -18.32 -23.61
N PRO A 237 -12.23 -18.45 -23.50
CA PRO A 237 -11.54 -18.38 -22.22
C PRO A 237 -11.26 -16.95 -21.76
N SER A 238 -11.59 -15.93 -22.58
CA SER A 238 -11.36 -14.53 -22.28
C SER A 238 -12.65 -13.83 -21.80
N SER A 239 -12.61 -12.88 -20.86
CA SER A 239 -11.42 -12.27 -20.23
C SER A 239 -11.56 -12.21 -18.71
N ILE A 240 -10.44 -12.39 -18.01
CA ILE A 240 -10.32 -12.20 -16.55
C ILE A 240 -10.76 -10.79 -16.12
N MET A 241 -10.53 -9.76 -16.93
CA MET A 241 -10.96 -8.39 -16.61
C MET A 241 -12.44 -8.11 -16.95
N TYR A 242 -13.19 -9.15 -17.36
CA TYR A 242 -14.61 -9.06 -17.65
C TYR A 242 -15.47 -9.95 -16.73
N MET A 243 -15.13 -11.23 -16.60
CA MET A 243 -15.97 -12.21 -15.87
C MET A 243 -15.14 -13.29 -15.17
N GLN A 244 -14.21 -12.85 -14.31
CA GLN A 244 -13.29 -13.67 -13.52
C GLN A 244 -13.97 -14.83 -12.77
N GLY A 245 -15.23 -14.69 -12.36
CA GLY A 245 -15.95 -15.74 -11.62
C GLY A 245 -16.33 -16.98 -12.45
N PHE A 246 -16.25 -16.92 -13.77
CA PHE A 246 -16.69 -18.02 -14.65
C PHE A 246 -15.58 -19.05 -14.84
N SER A 247 -15.87 -20.34 -14.60
CA SER A 247 -14.86 -21.40 -14.64
C SER A 247 -14.14 -21.53 -15.98
N SER A 248 -14.84 -21.26 -17.09
CA SER A 248 -14.30 -21.25 -18.46
C SER A 248 -13.32 -20.11 -18.71
N VAL A 249 -13.34 -19.03 -17.92
CA VAL A 249 -12.40 -17.91 -18.10
C VAL A 249 -11.06 -18.27 -17.49
N THR A 250 -10.02 -18.27 -18.30
CA THR A 250 -8.66 -18.64 -17.91
C THR A 250 -7.61 -17.68 -18.47
N GLU A 251 -8.00 -16.71 -19.30
CA GLU A 251 -7.06 -15.87 -20.04
C GLU A 251 -7.39 -14.38 -19.88
N PHE A 252 -6.37 -13.54 -19.98
CA PHE A 252 -6.54 -12.11 -20.18
C PHE A 252 -6.83 -11.83 -21.65
N CYS A 253 -7.62 -10.79 -21.92
CA CYS A 253 -7.92 -10.41 -23.29
C CYS A 253 -6.67 -10.00 -24.07
N ASP A 254 -6.49 -10.60 -25.23
CA ASP A 254 -5.34 -10.42 -26.12
C ASP A 254 -5.74 -9.79 -27.46
N ASN A 255 -4.79 -9.58 -28.37
CA ASN A 255 -5.07 -8.94 -29.66
C ASN A 255 -6.03 -9.74 -30.57
N THR A 256 -6.25 -11.03 -30.31
CA THR A 256 -7.15 -11.88 -31.10
C THR A 256 -8.58 -11.81 -30.60
N THR A 257 -8.75 -11.66 -29.28
CA THR A 257 -10.04 -11.60 -28.59
C THR A 257 -10.51 -10.18 -28.33
N HIS A 258 -9.62 -9.18 -28.44
CA HIS A 258 -9.91 -7.81 -28.04
C HIS A 258 -10.82 -7.03 -28.99
N ASN A 259 -11.88 -6.49 -28.44
CA ASN A 259 -12.84 -5.63 -29.11
C ASN A 259 -12.55 -4.15 -28.85
N ILE A 260 -11.87 -3.52 -29.79
CA ILE A 260 -11.51 -2.09 -29.73
C ILE A 260 -12.73 -1.15 -29.75
N GLN A 261 -13.90 -1.62 -30.21
CA GLN A 261 -15.10 -0.78 -30.29
C GLN A 261 -15.86 -0.73 -28.95
N ALA A 262 -15.59 -1.65 -28.03
CA ALA A 262 -16.28 -1.73 -26.75
C ALA A 262 -16.03 -0.47 -25.91
N THR A 263 -17.08 0.08 -25.30
CA THR A 263 -17.01 1.30 -24.47
C THR A 263 -16.60 1.00 -23.03
N ASN A 264 -15.56 0.16 -22.84
CA ASN A 264 -15.03 -0.17 -21.52
C ASN A 264 -13.90 0.78 -21.08
N LEU A 265 -13.53 0.70 -19.81
CA LEU A 265 -12.55 1.61 -19.22
C LEU A 265 -11.12 1.27 -19.69
N GLN A 266 -10.82 -0.02 -19.94
CA GLN A 266 -9.58 -0.46 -20.57
C GLN A 266 -9.33 0.25 -21.90
N ASN A 267 -10.27 0.23 -22.83
CA ASN A 267 -10.13 0.94 -24.12
C ASN A 267 -9.94 2.44 -23.94
N LYS A 268 -10.75 3.04 -23.07
CA LYS A 268 -10.77 4.48 -22.82
C LYS A 268 -9.45 4.99 -22.23
N VAL A 269 -8.82 4.23 -21.33
CA VAL A 269 -7.65 4.69 -20.55
C VAL A 269 -6.34 4.14 -21.11
N CYS A 270 -6.36 2.96 -21.73
CA CYS A 270 -5.17 2.28 -22.26
C CYS A 270 -4.95 2.47 -23.76
N ASN A 271 -5.53 3.52 -24.37
CA ASN A 271 -5.42 3.79 -25.81
C ASN A 271 -5.81 2.57 -26.66
N TYR A 272 -6.95 1.94 -26.33
CA TYR A 272 -7.49 0.78 -27.07
C TYR A 272 -6.57 -0.45 -27.13
N ARG A 273 -5.62 -0.55 -26.20
CA ARG A 273 -4.78 -1.74 -26.03
C ARG A 273 -5.51 -2.77 -25.18
N SER A 274 -5.36 -4.04 -25.54
CA SER A 274 -5.87 -5.14 -24.73
C SER A 274 -5.17 -5.21 -23.37
N THR A 275 -5.83 -5.81 -22.38
CA THR A 275 -5.20 -6.06 -21.08
C THR A 275 -3.88 -6.81 -21.22
N TRP A 276 -3.83 -7.87 -22.05
CA TRP A 276 -2.60 -8.65 -22.25
C TRP A 276 -1.47 -7.85 -22.90
N GLU A 277 -1.77 -6.95 -23.85
CA GLU A 277 -0.75 -6.08 -24.43
C GLU A 277 -0.11 -5.17 -23.37
N VAL A 278 -0.91 -4.62 -22.45
CA VAL A 278 -0.42 -3.80 -21.34
C VAL A 278 0.50 -4.62 -20.43
N ILE A 279 0.08 -5.84 -20.06
CA ILE A 279 0.88 -6.76 -19.25
C ILE A 279 2.21 -7.10 -19.93
N MET A 280 2.19 -7.43 -21.23
CA MET A 280 3.40 -7.74 -22.01
C MET A 280 4.39 -6.57 -22.09
N SER A 281 3.90 -5.33 -22.05
CA SER A 281 4.74 -4.14 -22.05
C SER A 281 5.30 -3.76 -20.66
N SER A 282 4.91 -4.47 -19.61
CA SER A 282 5.36 -4.17 -18.24
C SER A 282 6.80 -4.62 -18.00
N SER A 283 7.47 -3.98 -17.04
CA SER A 283 8.81 -4.38 -16.60
C SER A 283 8.84 -5.85 -16.15
N ASP A 284 7.77 -6.29 -15.46
CA ASP A 284 7.65 -7.66 -14.96
C ASP A 284 7.71 -8.69 -16.08
N TYR A 285 7.05 -8.42 -17.21
CA TYR A 285 7.08 -9.30 -18.37
C TYR A 285 8.46 -9.29 -19.04
N THR A 286 9.06 -8.12 -19.22
CA THR A 286 10.39 -8.01 -19.84
C THR A 286 11.50 -8.66 -19.00
N SER A 287 11.34 -8.72 -17.67
CA SER A 287 12.31 -9.31 -16.74
C SER A 287 12.02 -10.78 -16.40
N SER A 288 11.06 -11.42 -17.06
CA SER A 288 10.68 -12.81 -16.79
C SER A 288 10.53 -13.65 -18.05
N SER A 289 10.66 -14.96 -17.87
CA SER A 289 10.49 -15.97 -18.92
C SER A 289 9.45 -16.98 -18.46
N SER A 290 8.88 -17.71 -19.42
CA SER A 290 8.03 -18.88 -19.12
C SER A 290 8.84 -19.91 -18.33
N ILE A 291 8.23 -20.47 -17.29
CA ILE A 291 8.85 -21.44 -16.40
C ILE A 291 8.47 -22.84 -16.87
N SER A 292 9.46 -23.61 -17.29
CA SER A 292 9.28 -25.03 -17.60
C SER A 292 9.28 -25.84 -16.31
N GLY A 293 8.14 -26.38 -15.90
CA GLY A 293 8.03 -27.26 -14.74
C GLY A 293 6.76 -27.05 -13.92
N PRO A 294 6.62 -27.79 -12.80
CA PRO A 294 5.51 -27.60 -11.89
C PRO A 294 5.59 -26.23 -11.20
N LEU A 295 4.43 -25.66 -10.91
CA LEU A 295 4.30 -24.42 -10.14
C LEU A 295 4.96 -24.57 -8.76
N PRO A 296 5.90 -23.70 -8.39
CA PRO A 296 6.44 -23.70 -7.03
C PRO A 296 5.37 -23.33 -5.99
N GLU A 297 5.42 -23.97 -4.82
CA GLU A 297 4.49 -23.66 -3.73
C GLU A 297 4.72 -22.26 -3.13
N THR A 298 3.62 -21.61 -2.75
CA THR A 298 3.67 -20.32 -2.05
C THR A 298 4.09 -20.49 -0.59
N ASN A 299 5.14 -19.80 -0.17
CA ASN A 299 5.60 -19.75 1.21
C ASN A 299 4.93 -18.61 1.98
N PHE A 300 4.36 -18.92 3.15
CA PHE A 300 3.73 -17.93 4.02
C PHE A 300 4.56 -17.69 5.28
N LYS A 301 4.72 -16.41 5.63
CA LYS A 301 5.27 -15.98 6.93
C LYS A 301 4.20 -15.21 7.68
N LEU A 302 3.90 -15.65 8.90
CA LEU A 302 2.99 -14.94 9.79
C LEU A 302 3.82 -13.97 10.63
N LEU A 303 3.56 -12.67 10.50
CA LEU A 303 4.22 -11.62 11.26
C LEU A 303 3.20 -10.98 12.18
N GLN A 304 3.57 -10.62 13.40
CA GLN A 304 2.69 -9.85 14.27
C GLN A 304 3.24 -8.45 14.52
N ALA A 305 2.37 -7.46 14.33
CA ALA A 305 2.63 -6.08 14.70
C ALA A 305 2.99 -6.00 16.20
N GLN A 306 3.96 -5.16 16.53
CA GLN A 306 4.40 -4.96 17.91
C GLN A 306 4.08 -3.55 18.39
N ASP A 307 4.22 -3.35 19.71
CA ASP A 307 4.25 -2.01 20.27
C ASP A 307 5.32 -1.21 19.53
N ARG A 308 4.99 0.04 19.18
CA ARG A 308 5.94 0.94 18.53
C ARG A 308 7.07 1.24 19.51
N VAL A 309 8.30 0.87 19.16
CA VAL A 309 9.51 1.15 19.95
C VAL A 309 10.33 2.17 19.21
N LEU A 310 10.56 3.33 19.83
CA LEU A 310 11.26 4.44 19.21
C LEU A 310 12.36 5.01 20.10
N CYS A 311 13.51 5.32 19.50
CA CYS A 311 14.61 6.01 20.17
C CYS A 311 14.95 7.31 19.43
N LEU A 312 14.83 8.44 20.13
CA LEU A 312 15.33 9.72 19.64
C LEU A 312 16.85 9.76 19.81
N VAL A 313 17.58 10.01 18.72
CA VAL A 313 19.03 10.14 18.70
C VAL A 313 19.36 11.57 18.29
N LEU A 314 19.78 12.36 19.28
CA LEU A 314 19.83 13.81 19.22
C LEU A 314 21.27 14.32 19.19
N ASP A 315 21.65 14.99 18.11
CA ASP A 315 22.96 15.61 17.97
C ASP A 315 23.09 16.85 18.88
N VAL A 316 24.08 16.83 19.76
CA VAL A 316 24.44 17.94 20.65
C VAL A 316 25.89 18.39 20.43
N SER A 317 26.46 18.10 19.25
CA SER A 317 27.81 18.52 18.85
C SER A 317 27.94 20.05 18.73
N GLY A 318 29.16 20.57 18.72
CA GLY A 318 29.42 22.02 18.68
C GLY A 318 28.79 22.74 17.49
N SER A 319 28.69 22.09 16.32
CA SER A 319 28.07 22.65 15.11
C SER A 319 26.57 22.92 15.27
N MET A 320 25.90 22.21 16.19
CA MET A 320 24.50 22.43 16.56
C MET A 320 24.26 23.73 17.34
N GLY A 321 25.32 24.39 17.82
CA GLY A 321 25.24 25.72 18.44
C GLY A 321 24.98 26.84 17.42
N GLY A 322 25.30 26.61 16.14
CA GLY A 322 25.07 27.58 15.06
C GLY A 322 23.62 27.59 14.57
N TYR A 323 23.21 28.68 13.92
CA TYR A 323 21.94 28.80 13.17
C TYR A 323 20.67 28.35 13.91
N ASP A 324 20.66 28.43 15.24
CA ASP A 324 19.55 28.00 16.10
C ASP A 324 19.21 26.49 15.98
N ARG A 325 20.17 25.66 15.51
CA ARG A 325 19.96 24.24 15.21
C ARG A 325 19.52 23.45 16.45
N ILE A 326 20.17 23.66 17.60
CA ILE A 326 19.81 22.98 18.85
C ILE A 326 18.37 23.27 19.31
N ASN A 327 17.91 24.51 19.13
CA ASN A 327 16.54 24.89 19.48
C ASN A 327 15.52 24.27 18.51
N ARG A 328 15.84 24.22 17.21
CA ARG A 328 15.00 23.54 16.20
C ARG A 328 14.91 22.04 16.46
N LEU A 329 16.03 21.40 16.81
CA LEU A 329 16.07 20.01 17.24
C LEU A 329 15.13 19.80 18.43
N ARG A 330 15.27 20.63 19.47
CA ARG A 330 14.43 20.53 20.67
C ARG A 330 12.95 20.70 20.33
N GLN A 331 12.58 21.69 19.53
CA GLN A 331 11.19 21.92 19.11
C GLN A 331 10.62 20.73 18.32
N ALA A 332 11.40 20.15 17.40
CA ALA A 332 10.96 19.00 16.61
C ALA A 332 10.76 17.75 17.51
N ALA A 333 11.71 17.49 18.41
CA ALA A 333 11.63 16.38 19.36
C ALA A 333 10.47 16.55 20.36
N GLU A 334 10.25 17.77 20.84
CA GLU A 334 9.14 18.10 21.75
C GLU A 334 7.79 17.91 21.06
N LEU A 335 7.62 18.46 19.85
CA LEU A 335 6.42 18.27 19.05
C LEU A 335 6.12 16.80 18.84
N PHE A 336 7.13 16.01 18.48
CA PHE A 336 7.00 14.59 18.25
C PHE A 336 6.51 13.85 19.51
N LEU A 337 7.15 14.10 20.66
CA LEU A 337 6.82 13.48 21.93
C LEU A 337 5.43 13.89 22.46
N ILE A 338 4.99 15.11 22.21
CA ILE A 338 3.70 15.60 22.72
C ILE A 338 2.56 15.22 21.79
N GLN A 339 2.69 15.45 20.49
CA GLN A 339 1.56 15.42 19.57
C GLN A 339 1.49 14.18 18.70
N ILE A 340 2.60 13.47 18.51
CA ILE A 340 2.68 12.51 17.42
C ILE A 340 2.85 11.07 17.88
N ILE A 341 3.75 10.80 18.81
CA ILE A 341 3.90 9.44 19.33
C ILE A 341 2.63 8.98 20.04
N GLU A 342 2.12 7.80 19.72
CA GLU A 342 0.86 7.29 20.23
C GLU A 342 0.99 6.78 21.67
N THR A 343 -0.08 6.90 22.45
CA THR A 343 -0.21 6.20 23.74
C THR A 343 -0.08 4.69 23.52
N GLY A 344 0.70 4.02 24.37
CA GLY A 344 1.08 2.61 24.26
C GLY A 344 2.50 2.40 23.72
N SER A 345 3.04 3.35 22.96
CA SER A 345 4.39 3.30 22.38
C SER A 345 5.49 3.41 23.43
N TRP A 346 6.70 2.97 23.11
CA TRP A 346 7.89 3.08 23.95
C TRP A 346 8.86 4.11 23.37
N ALA A 347 9.28 5.08 24.19
CA ALA A 347 10.20 6.14 23.77
C ALA A 347 11.48 6.13 24.62
N GLY A 348 12.64 6.17 23.95
CA GLY A 348 13.95 6.41 24.54
C GLY A 348 14.58 7.69 24.00
N ILE A 349 15.53 8.26 24.74
CA ILE A 349 16.26 9.47 24.33
C ILE A 349 17.74 9.25 24.55
N VAL A 350 18.50 9.38 23.47
CA VAL A 350 19.96 9.36 23.43
C VAL A 350 20.42 10.69 22.84
N THR A 351 21.41 11.31 23.47
CA THR A 351 22.12 12.45 22.89
C THR A 351 23.53 12.04 22.52
N PHE A 352 24.13 12.63 21.49
CA PHE A 352 25.52 12.35 21.12
C PHE A 352 26.29 13.60 20.72
N ASN A 353 27.58 13.58 21.01
CA ASN A 353 28.60 14.47 20.48
C ASN A 353 29.83 13.63 20.15
N SER A 354 30.99 13.89 20.76
CA SER A 354 32.13 12.95 20.77
C SER A 354 31.78 11.58 21.34
N VAL A 355 30.84 11.52 22.30
CA VAL A 355 30.34 10.28 22.92
C VAL A 355 28.81 10.29 22.96
N ALA A 356 28.19 9.11 23.11
CA ALA A 356 26.75 9.00 23.31
C ALA A 356 26.40 8.96 24.81
N GLN A 357 25.24 9.53 25.15
CA GLN A 357 24.68 9.54 26.50
C GLN A 357 23.20 9.18 26.44
N THR A 358 22.79 8.18 27.20
CA THR A 358 21.37 7.90 27.44
C THR A 358 20.77 8.95 28.37
N LYS A 359 19.77 9.70 27.90
CA LYS A 359 18.96 10.62 28.72
C LYS A 359 17.72 9.94 29.26
N SER A 360 17.11 9.04 28.49
CA SER A 360 16.04 8.17 28.94
C SER A 360 16.18 6.78 28.32
N TYR A 361 16.10 5.75 29.15
CA TYR A 361 15.76 4.41 28.69
C TYR A 361 14.32 4.38 28.15
N LEU A 362 13.92 3.26 27.53
CA LEU A 362 12.58 3.09 26.99
C LEU A 362 11.52 3.24 28.09
N ARG A 363 10.67 4.26 27.93
CA ARG A 363 9.50 4.51 28.78
C ARG A 363 8.24 4.42 27.94
N GLN A 364 7.22 3.75 28.46
CA GLN A 364 5.94 3.64 27.78
C GLN A 364 5.17 4.94 27.91
N ILE A 365 4.65 5.43 26.80
CA ILE A 365 3.78 6.59 26.73
C ILE A 365 2.39 6.15 27.19
N VAL A 366 2.10 6.30 28.49
CA VAL A 366 0.79 5.93 29.06
C VAL A 366 -0.10 7.14 29.29
N ASP A 367 0.49 8.32 29.47
CA ASP A 367 -0.20 9.58 29.76
C ASP A 367 0.66 10.80 29.40
N ASP A 368 0.08 12.00 29.58
CA ASP A 368 0.77 13.28 29.36
C ASP A 368 1.87 13.58 30.40
N ALA A 369 1.83 12.95 31.57
CA ALA A 369 2.87 13.14 32.58
C ALA A 369 4.19 12.51 32.10
N VAL A 370 4.14 11.31 31.52
CA VAL A 370 5.32 10.69 30.89
C VAL A 370 5.86 11.55 29.75
N ARG A 371 4.98 12.11 28.90
CA ARG A 371 5.38 13.02 27.81
C ARG A 371 6.15 14.22 28.35
N LYS A 372 5.64 14.89 29.39
CA LYS A 372 6.31 16.03 30.05
C LYS A 372 7.67 15.66 30.64
N VAL A 373 7.79 14.47 31.22
CA VAL A 373 9.09 14.01 31.74
C VAL A 373 10.08 13.80 30.60
N LEU A 374 9.68 13.19 29.48
CA LEU A 374 10.55 13.00 28.32
C LEU A 374 10.95 14.34 27.68
N THR A 375 10.04 15.32 27.55
CA THR A 375 10.38 16.64 26.99
C THR A 375 11.33 17.42 27.89
N SER A 376 11.24 17.24 29.22
CA SER A 376 12.19 17.87 30.15
C SER A 376 13.64 17.38 30.01
N LEU A 377 13.86 16.24 29.35
CA LEU A 377 15.17 15.64 29.12
C LEU A 377 15.80 16.05 27.79
N LEU A 378 15.10 16.84 26.98
CA LEU A 378 15.59 17.30 25.69
C LEU A 378 16.77 18.29 25.87
N PRO A 379 17.78 18.23 24.99
CA PRO A 379 18.99 19.01 25.15
C PRO A 379 18.74 20.51 24.95
N THR A 380 19.45 21.33 25.72
CA THR A 380 19.40 22.80 25.65
C THR A 380 20.72 23.43 25.23
N THR A 381 21.81 22.67 25.24
CA THR A 381 23.16 23.13 24.92
C THR A 381 23.82 22.20 23.90
N ALA A 382 24.82 22.75 23.21
CA ALA A 382 25.58 22.09 22.17
C ALA A 382 27.08 22.26 22.45
N GLY A 383 27.87 21.22 22.25
CA GLY A 383 29.31 21.23 22.48
C GLY A 383 29.98 19.87 22.28
N GLY A 384 31.27 19.88 21.97
CA GLY A 384 32.06 18.68 21.65
C GLY A 384 32.11 18.37 20.16
N GLY A 385 32.74 17.26 19.80
CA GLY A 385 32.79 16.75 18.42
C GLY A 385 31.50 16.04 18.01
N THR A 386 31.55 15.31 16.89
CA THR A 386 30.38 14.65 16.28
C THR A 386 30.71 13.19 15.95
N THR A 387 29.94 12.26 16.53
CA THR A 387 30.07 10.82 16.27
C THR A 387 28.67 10.17 16.19
N ILE A 388 28.05 10.18 15.01
CA ILE A 388 26.70 9.64 14.77
C ILE A 388 26.64 8.15 15.12
N CYS A 389 27.64 7.37 14.73
CA CYS A 389 27.68 5.93 15.02
C CYS A 389 27.68 5.63 16.53
N ALA A 390 28.22 6.51 17.37
CA ALA A 390 28.13 6.34 18.83
C ALA A 390 26.68 6.47 19.29
N GLY A 391 25.95 7.46 18.78
CA GLY A 391 24.52 7.66 19.07
C GLY A 391 23.67 6.47 18.64
N LEU A 392 23.89 5.95 17.42
CA LEU A 392 23.16 4.80 16.89
C LEU A 392 23.42 3.52 17.70
N ARG A 393 24.69 3.23 18.03
CA ARG A 393 25.04 2.06 18.87
C ARG A 393 24.42 2.14 20.26
N GLU A 394 24.41 3.33 20.86
CA GLU A 394 23.78 3.53 22.17
C GLU A 394 22.25 3.39 22.08
N ALA A 395 21.61 3.84 21.01
CA ALA A 395 20.20 3.60 20.77
C ALA A 395 19.89 2.10 20.66
N PHE A 396 20.69 1.34 19.90
CA PHE A 396 20.56 -0.12 19.85
C PHE A 396 20.70 -0.76 21.23
N ARG A 397 21.65 -0.29 22.05
CA ARG A 397 21.82 -0.76 23.43
C ARG A 397 20.58 -0.47 24.28
N VAL A 398 20.06 0.77 24.23
CA VAL A 398 18.85 1.18 24.97
C VAL A 398 17.64 0.31 24.60
N ILE A 399 17.47 0.00 23.32
CA ILE A 399 16.39 -0.88 22.85
C ILE A 399 16.59 -2.31 23.35
N ARG A 400 17.81 -2.85 23.24
CA ARG A 400 18.15 -4.24 23.62
C ARG A 400 18.03 -4.52 25.11
N LEU A 401 18.04 -3.49 25.97
CA LEU A 401 17.79 -3.67 27.40
C LEU A 401 16.36 -4.11 27.71
N LYS A 402 15.40 -3.81 26.81
CA LYS A 402 13.99 -4.16 27.00
C LYS A 402 13.51 -5.23 26.02
N TYR A 403 14.00 -5.20 24.79
CA TYR A 403 13.61 -6.13 23.74
C TYR A 403 14.79 -7.02 23.35
N PRO A 404 14.56 -8.29 22.96
CA PRO A 404 15.65 -9.22 22.66
C PRO A 404 16.48 -8.81 21.44
N ASN A 405 15.93 -8.00 20.55
CA ASN A 405 16.59 -7.45 19.38
C ASN A 405 16.02 -6.07 19.04
N THR A 406 16.52 -5.47 17.95
CA THR A 406 16.20 -4.12 17.48
C THR A 406 15.30 -4.12 16.25
N TYR A 407 14.73 -5.27 15.88
CA TYR A 407 13.91 -5.43 14.69
C TYR A 407 12.60 -4.64 14.82
N GLY A 408 12.25 -3.88 13.79
CA GLY A 408 11.02 -3.07 13.80
C GLY A 408 11.06 -1.84 14.70
N SER A 409 12.17 -1.62 15.42
CA SER A 409 12.34 -0.41 16.23
C SER A 409 12.69 0.78 15.35
N GLU A 410 12.11 1.93 15.64
CA GLU A 410 12.35 3.19 14.96
C GLU A 410 13.46 3.97 15.66
N ILE A 411 14.36 4.55 14.88
CA ILE A 411 15.34 5.52 15.38
C ILE A 411 15.11 6.81 14.61
N VAL A 412 14.94 7.91 15.34
CA VAL A 412 14.83 9.24 14.73
C VAL A 412 16.12 9.99 15.03
N LEU A 413 16.96 10.10 14.01
CA LEU A 413 18.24 10.79 14.05
C LEU A 413 18.05 12.25 13.65
N LEU A 414 18.30 13.18 14.57
CA LEU A 414 18.29 14.62 14.35
C LEU A 414 19.72 15.14 14.45
N THR A 415 20.28 15.59 13.33
CA THR A 415 21.69 16.03 13.21
C THR A 415 21.83 17.08 12.12
N ASP A 416 22.89 17.88 12.15
CA ASP A 416 23.27 18.73 11.01
C ASP A 416 24.08 17.97 9.94
N GLY A 417 24.46 16.73 10.22
CA GLY A 417 25.08 15.80 9.28
C GLY A 417 26.55 16.05 9.02
N GLU A 418 27.22 16.81 9.87
CA GLU A 418 28.65 17.11 9.75
C GLU A 418 29.51 15.99 10.38
N ASP A 419 29.34 14.73 9.93
CA ASP A 419 30.12 13.55 10.35
C ASP A 419 30.55 12.69 9.15
N SER A 420 31.86 12.70 8.85
CA SER A 420 32.46 11.92 7.75
C SER A 420 32.63 10.44 8.06
N THR A 421 32.36 9.98 9.28
CA THR A 421 32.62 8.62 9.76
C THR A 421 31.36 7.74 9.82
N VAL A 422 30.20 8.28 9.43
CA VAL A 422 28.90 7.60 9.55
C VAL A 422 28.83 6.24 8.82
N ARG A 423 29.62 6.07 7.74
CA ARG A 423 29.71 4.80 6.99
C ARG A 423 30.22 3.63 7.84
N ASN A 424 30.95 3.91 8.91
CA ASN A 424 31.57 2.90 9.77
C ASN A 424 30.57 2.01 10.51
N CYS A 425 29.29 2.40 10.58
CA CYS A 425 28.24 1.61 11.23
C CYS A 425 27.15 1.12 10.28
N PHE A 426 27.33 1.21 8.95
CA PHE A 426 26.30 0.80 7.98
C PHE A 426 25.96 -0.70 8.07
N ASP A 427 26.96 -1.56 8.27
CA ASP A 427 26.71 -2.99 8.41
C ASP A 427 26.00 -3.32 9.74
N GLU A 428 26.33 -2.61 10.81
CA GLU A 428 25.61 -2.72 12.10
C GLU A 428 24.16 -2.25 11.97
N VAL A 429 23.93 -1.15 11.25
CA VAL A 429 22.60 -0.61 10.97
C VAL A 429 21.79 -1.62 10.15
N ARG A 430 22.36 -2.18 9.08
CA ARG A 430 21.69 -3.19 8.25
C ARG A 430 21.36 -4.46 9.06
N ALA A 431 22.30 -4.91 9.88
CA ALA A 431 22.09 -6.08 10.75
C ALA A 431 21.09 -5.82 11.89
N SER A 432 20.91 -4.56 12.31
CA SER A 432 19.99 -4.18 13.39
C SER A 432 18.53 -4.43 13.05
N GLY A 433 18.15 -4.38 11.77
CA GLY A 433 16.76 -4.39 11.29
C GLY A 433 15.87 -3.29 11.88
N SER A 434 16.47 -2.22 12.40
CA SER A 434 15.77 -1.00 12.80
C SER A 434 15.49 -0.10 11.60
N ILE A 435 14.48 0.75 11.73
CA ILE A 435 14.10 1.75 10.74
C ILE A 435 14.69 3.09 11.17
N ILE A 436 15.58 3.69 10.38
CA ILE A 436 16.23 4.96 10.72
C ILE A 436 15.62 6.11 9.91
N HIS A 437 14.99 7.05 10.60
CA HIS A 437 14.55 8.31 10.04
C HIS A 437 15.64 9.36 10.28
N ALA A 438 16.11 10.01 9.21
CA ALA A 438 17.20 10.99 9.29
C ALA A 438 16.69 12.39 8.92
N ILE A 439 16.77 13.31 9.89
CA ILE A 439 16.35 14.71 9.76
C ILE A 439 17.60 15.58 9.80
N ALA A 440 17.90 16.22 8.67
CA ALA A 440 19.00 17.18 8.58
C ALA A 440 18.57 18.56 9.09
N LEU A 441 19.38 19.15 9.96
CA LEU A 441 19.19 20.49 10.53
C LEU A 441 20.16 21.54 9.97
N GLY A 442 20.84 21.22 8.87
CA GLY A 442 21.76 22.12 8.18
C GLY A 442 21.73 21.95 6.66
N PRO A 443 22.20 22.95 5.88
CA PRO A 443 22.27 22.87 4.42
C PRO A 443 23.37 21.92 3.92
N SER A 444 24.31 21.54 4.80
CA SER A 444 25.51 20.76 4.47
C SER A 444 25.42 19.29 4.89
N ALA A 445 24.21 18.77 5.08
CA ALA A 445 24.04 17.40 5.53
C ALA A 445 24.66 16.40 4.56
N ALA A 446 25.54 15.54 5.09
CA ALA A 446 26.24 14.52 4.34
C ALA A 446 25.26 13.64 3.53
N PRO A 447 25.53 13.36 2.23
CA PRO A 447 24.73 12.44 1.42
C PRO A 447 24.43 11.11 2.11
N GLU A 448 25.38 10.63 2.91
CA GLU A 448 25.37 9.41 3.70
C GLU A 448 24.20 9.32 4.69
N LEU A 449 23.65 10.45 5.16
CA LEU A 449 22.45 10.45 6.01
C LEU A 449 21.20 9.95 5.28
N ASN A 450 21.07 10.27 3.99
CA ASN A 450 19.97 9.75 3.20
C ASN A 450 20.16 8.27 2.92
N GLU A 451 21.41 7.82 2.73
CA GLU A 451 21.74 6.40 2.52
C GLU A 451 21.38 5.55 3.74
N LEU A 452 21.60 6.05 4.96
CA LEU A 452 21.13 5.42 6.20
C LEU A 452 19.61 5.24 6.25
N ALA A 453 18.86 6.26 5.85
CA ALA A 453 17.41 6.19 5.84
C ALA A 453 16.90 5.25 4.73
N ASP A 454 17.45 5.36 3.53
CA ASP A 454 17.04 4.56 2.38
C ASP A 454 17.35 3.06 2.61
N MET A 455 18.50 2.71 3.19
CA MET A 455 18.87 1.31 3.44
C MET A 455 18.00 0.63 4.51
N THR A 456 17.37 1.40 5.38
CA THR A 456 16.49 0.91 6.46
C THR A 456 15.00 1.09 6.16
N GLY A 457 14.66 1.67 5.00
CA GLY A 457 13.28 1.99 4.63
C GLY A 457 12.66 3.14 5.45
N GLY A 458 13.50 3.93 6.12
CA GLY A 458 13.13 5.13 6.85
C GLY A 458 13.05 6.37 5.94
N ALA A 459 12.70 7.52 6.54
CA ALA A 459 12.54 8.77 5.81
C ALA A 459 13.83 9.62 5.88
N GLY A 460 14.40 9.97 4.71
CA GLY A 460 15.56 10.86 4.59
C GLY A 460 15.20 12.32 4.30
N SER A 461 16.12 13.25 4.60
CA SER A 461 15.88 14.70 4.53
C SER A 461 15.48 15.24 3.15
N ARG A 462 15.85 14.60 2.03
CA ARG A 462 15.41 15.04 0.69
C ARG A 462 13.90 14.85 0.48
N ARG A 463 13.26 13.93 1.20
CA ARG A 463 11.79 13.79 1.19
C ARG A 463 11.08 14.85 2.04
N VAL A 464 11.83 15.58 2.87
CA VAL A 464 11.33 16.63 3.78
C VAL A 464 11.36 18.03 3.13
N GLN A 465 11.94 18.14 1.93
CA GLN A 465 12.23 19.41 1.25
C GLN A 465 11.00 20.22 0.78
N GLY A 466 9.78 19.72 1.01
CA GLY A 466 8.55 20.51 0.93
C GLY A 466 8.32 21.47 2.10
N CYS A 467 9.17 21.48 3.13
CA CYS A 467 8.93 22.23 4.37
C CYS A 467 9.70 23.57 4.51
N ILE A 468 10.24 24.18 3.45
CA ILE A 468 10.90 25.49 3.56
C ILE A 468 10.49 26.44 2.43
N PRO A 469 9.62 27.44 2.66
CA PRO A 469 9.64 28.67 1.91
C PRO A 469 10.56 29.69 2.59
N ARG A 470 11.40 30.36 1.78
CA ARG A 470 12.16 31.54 2.18
C ARG A 470 11.20 32.66 2.65
N ALA A 471 11.38 33.05 3.90
CA ALA A 471 11.19 34.36 4.54
C ALA A 471 9.90 35.19 4.26
N ALA A 472 9.08 35.34 5.30
CA ALA A 472 8.47 36.61 5.73
C ALA A 472 8.29 36.59 7.27
N PRO A 473 8.45 37.71 7.99
CA PRO A 473 8.48 37.72 9.46
C PRO A 473 7.06 37.61 10.01
N GLY A 474 6.74 36.50 10.70
CA GLY A 474 5.51 36.35 11.48
C GLY A 474 4.73 35.04 11.34
N ALA A 475 5.13 34.10 10.47
CA ALA A 475 4.40 32.84 10.28
C ALA A 475 5.10 31.65 10.96
N ARG A 476 4.42 31.01 11.93
CA ARG A 476 4.80 29.70 12.49
C ARG A 476 4.42 28.62 11.46
N SER A 477 5.40 27.98 10.83
CA SER A 477 5.22 26.77 10.03
C SER A 477 6.10 25.67 10.62
N LEU A 478 5.50 24.55 11.01
CA LEU A 478 6.17 23.45 11.71
C LEU A 478 5.99 22.16 10.89
N CYS A 479 7.09 21.45 10.65
CA CYS A 479 7.16 20.18 9.92
C CYS A 479 6.31 19.08 10.61
N ILE A 480 5.08 18.85 10.14
CA ILE A 480 4.17 17.83 10.70
C ILE A 480 4.26 16.47 9.95
N HIS A 481 4.89 16.41 8.77
CA HIS A 481 4.80 15.23 7.88
C HIS A 481 5.77 14.07 8.15
N LEU A 482 6.61 14.14 9.17
CA LEU A 482 7.62 13.10 9.44
C LEU A 482 7.11 11.93 10.29
N PHE A 483 5.93 12.06 10.91
CA PHE A 483 5.65 11.27 12.10
C PHE A 483 4.21 10.72 12.25
N THR A 484 3.26 11.11 11.40
CA THR A 484 1.89 10.58 11.47
C THR A 484 1.79 9.16 10.89
N PRO A 485 1.27 8.16 11.61
CA PRO A 485 0.63 7.01 10.98
C PRO A 485 -0.59 7.50 10.23
N SER A 486 -0.97 6.84 9.13
CA SER A 486 -2.18 7.21 8.42
C SER A 486 -3.43 6.82 9.20
N LYS A 487 -3.81 7.62 10.21
CA LYS A 487 -5.18 7.63 10.73
C LYS A 487 -6.04 8.50 9.82
N GLN A 488 -6.98 7.86 9.12
CA GLN A 488 -8.11 8.56 8.52
C GLN A 488 -8.89 9.26 9.65
N ILE A 489 -8.84 10.59 9.68
CA ILE A 489 -9.82 11.38 10.41
C ILE A 489 -11.06 11.44 9.52
N SER A 490 -12.09 10.68 9.89
CA SER A 490 -13.44 10.86 9.38
C SER A 490 -13.93 12.24 9.82
N ASN A 491 -14.00 13.19 8.88
CA ASN A 491 -14.74 14.42 9.11
C ASN A 491 -16.23 14.07 9.04
N HIS A 492 -16.82 13.79 10.20
CA HIS A 492 -18.20 14.17 10.45
C HIS A 492 -18.22 15.69 10.68
N ASN A 493 -18.97 16.40 9.86
CA ASN A 493 -19.65 17.62 10.28
C ASN A 493 -20.98 17.73 9.52
N ASN A 494 -22.06 17.75 10.31
CA ASN A 494 -23.21 18.60 10.05
C ASN A 494 -22.80 20.07 10.15
#